data_AF-A0A852ZJK0-F1
#
_entry.id   AF-A0A852ZJK0-F1
#
_cell.length_a   1.000
_cell.length_b   1.000
_cell.length_c   1.000
_cell.angle_alpha   90.00
_cell.angle_beta   90.00
_cell.angle_gamma   90.00
#
_symmetry.space_group_name_H-M   'P 1'
#
loop_
_entity.id
_entity.type
_entity.pdbx_description
1 polymer ?
#
loop_
_entity_poly.entity_id
_entity_poly.type
_entity_poly.pdbx_seq_one_letter_code
_entity_poly.pdbx_strand_id
1 'polypeptide(L)'
;MSGGFAFALPLLALVACLAVAWRAVPRRRALVAVDEAAHPGLARLRRSTLLGRGLAMVVGAIAAVVTASTGGLGRGFAVAPAVFAAVQVVGVLAVDLLARDDARTPGTAGLEVRRVRDFSARGLVRVAVAAGAVLALFLAWAGAVAGPDDLGRAGRALTYSCTAGCDHGTLSPWPGSYYSVPMAVALLLVLAGVAIRVTVRRPRNGAVPEIVAVDDVVRRRSVESVLAALGVAFTGSLAGAALPAGGRLAGLGQNHGPVVLQATGWCMVLAGLVALVCLVWCLVVLLLPGAGAGAEPDRGSLPASPGTGGREQARG
;
A
#
# COMPACT_ATOMS: atom_id res chain seq x y z
N MET A 1 34.87 -12.62 -7.96
CA MET A 1 33.58 -13.08 -8.56
C MET A 1 32.39 -12.18 -8.18
N SER A 2 32.61 -10.90 -7.85
CA SER A 2 31.63 -10.05 -7.13
C SER A 2 30.83 -9.07 -8.01
N GLY A 3 31.24 -8.83 -9.26
CA GLY A 3 30.55 -7.87 -10.14
C GLY A 3 29.17 -8.33 -10.63
N GLY A 4 29.04 -9.61 -11.02
CA GLY A 4 27.80 -10.12 -11.65
C GLY A 4 26.59 -10.11 -10.72
N PHE A 5 26.77 -10.49 -9.45
CA PHE A 5 25.67 -10.53 -8.47
C PHE A 5 25.11 -9.16 -8.11
N ALA A 6 25.96 -8.12 -8.12
CA ALA A 6 25.55 -6.75 -7.82
C ALA A 6 24.59 -6.18 -8.89
N PHE A 7 24.71 -6.62 -10.14
CA PHE A 7 23.81 -6.23 -11.24
C PHE A 7 22.63 -7.18 -11.44
N ALA A 8 22.79 -8.47 -11.12
CA ALA A 8 21.72 -9.46 -11.29
C ALA A 8 20.52 -9.19 -10.38
N LEU A 9 20.75 -8.81 -9.12
CA LEU A 9 19.68 -8.54 -8.15
C LEU A 9 18.76 -7.35 -8.53
N PRO A 10 19.27 -6.14 -8.87
CA PRO A 10 18.41 -5.04 -9.29
C PRO A 10 17.69 -5.36 -10.61
N LEU A 11 18.34 -6.08 -11.54
CA LEU A 11 17.70 -6.53 -12.77
C LEU A 11 16.54 -7.50 -12.50
N LEU A 12 16.75 -8.50 -11.63
CA LEU A 12 15.71 -9.44 -11.23
C LEU A 12 14.54 -8.74 -10.53
N ALA A 13 14.83 -7.75 -9.66
CA ALA A 13 13.78 -6.96 -9.03
C ALA A 13 13.01 -6.10 -10.02
N LEU A 14 13.68 -5.51 -11.03
CA LEU A 14 13.03 -4.78 -12.12
C LEU A 14 12.12 -5.71 -12.93
N VAL A 15 12.62 -6.89 -13.33
CA VAL A 15 11.84 -7.90 -14.04
C VAL A 15 10.64 -8.36 -13.20
N ALA A 16 10.82 -8.59 -11.91
CA ALA A 16 9.74 -8.94 -11.00
C ALA A 16 8.70 -7.81 -10.88
N CYS A 17 9.12 -6.56 -10.79
CA CYS A 17 8.23 -5.40 -10.78
C CYS A 17 7.41 -5.31 -12.08
N LEU A 18 8.06 -5.47 -13.23
CA LEU A 18 7.40 -5.48 -14.53
C LEU A 18 6.42 -6.65 -14.66
N ALA A 19 6.81 -7.85 -14.23
CA ALA A 19 5.95 -9.03 -14.25
C ALA A 19 4.73 -8.86 -13.33
N VAL A 20 4.91 -8.29 -12.14
CA VAL A 20 3.82 -7.97 -11.21
C VAL A 20 2.89 -6.94 -11.82
N ALA A 21 3.41 -5.83 -12.36
CA ALA A 21 2.59 -4.82 -13.03
C ALA A 21 1.82 -5.41 -14.22
N TRP A 22 2.51 -6.16 -15.08
CA TRP A 22 1.94 -6.78 -16.28
C TRP A 22 0.85 -7.80 -15.95
N ARG A 23 1.00 -8.57 -14.86
CA ARG A 23 -0.01 -9.54 -14.42
C ARG A 23 -1.17 -8.88 -13.67
N ALA A 24 -0.89 -7.87 -12.85
CA ALA A 24 -1.85 -7.22 -11.97
C ALA A 24 -2.82 -6.32 -12.73
N VAL A 25 -2.29 -5.47 -13.61
CA VAL A 25 -3.05 -4.46 -14.36
C VAL A 25 -4.22 -5.05 -15.16
N PRO A 26 -4.04 -6.04 -16.05
CA PRO A 26 -5.15 -6.55 -16.88
C PRO A 26 -6.19 -7.28 -16.03
N ARG A 27 -5.77 -8.06 -15.02
CA ARG A 27 -6.71 -8.72 -14.09
C ARG A 27 -7.56 -7.71 -13.34
N ARG A 28 -6.95 -6.62 -12.89
CA ARG A 28 -7.64 -5.55 -12.17
C ARG A 28 -8.61 -4.81 -13.09
N ARG A 29 -8.19 -4.49 -14.32
CA ARG A 29 -9.05 -3.84 -15.33
C ARG A 29 -10.26 -4.70 -15.70
N ALA A 30 -10.07 -6.01 -15.90
CA ALA A 30 -11.14 -6.95 -16.24
C ALA A 30 -12.22 -7.01 -15.15
N LEU A 31 -11.83 -6.89 -13.88
CA LEU A 31 -12.79 -6.85 -12.78
C LEU A 31 -13.69 -5.60 -12.87
N VAL A 32 -13.21 -4.45 -13.33
CA VAL A 32 -13.98 -3.18 -13.37
C VAL A 32 -14.91 -3.05 -14.60
N ALA A 33 -15.24 -4.14 -15.28
CA ALA A 33 -16.25 -4.10 -16.36
C ALA A 33 -17.67 -4.07 -15.75
N VAL A 34 -18.15 -2.87 -15.44
CA VAL A 34 -19.57 -2.61 -15.15
C VAL A 34 -20.26 -2.30 -16.48
N ASP A 35 -21.45 -2.84 -16.70
CA ASP A 35 -22.26 -2.50 -17.86
C ASP A 35 -22.76 -1.05 -17.72
N GLU A 36 -21.98 -0.12 -18.28
CA GLU A 36 -22.26 1.32 -18.26
C GLU A 36 -23.53 1.67 -19.05
N ALA A 37 -23.94 0.81 -19.99
CA ALA A 37 -25.16 1.02 -20.79
C ALA A 37 -26.43 0.83 -19.94
N ALA A 38 -26.37 -0.06 -18.95
CA ALA A 38 -27.50 -0.29 -18.03
C ALA A 38 -27.65 0.83 -16.98
N HIS A 39 -26.57 1.57 -16.64
CA HIS A 39 -26.59 2.53 -15.52
C HIS A 39 -25.73 3.79 -15.80
N PRO A 40 -26.22 4.78 -16.57
CA PRO A 40 -25.45 5.98 -16.94
C PRO A 40 -24.98 6.83 -15.75
N GLY A 41 -25.71 6.81 -14.62
CA GLY A 41 -25.29 7.48 -13.39
C GLY A 41 -24.01 6.92 -12.76
N LEU A 42 -23.78 5.59 -12.89
CA LEU A 42 -22.58 4.93 -12.38
C LEU A 42 -21.34 5.29 -13.20
N ALA A 43 -21.49 5.53 -14.51
CA ALA A 43 -20.39 5.93 -15.38
C ALA A 43 -19.81 7.30 -14.97
N ARG A 44 -20.68 8.26 -14.61
CA ARG A 44 -20.24 9.60 -14.14
C ARG A 44 -19.51 9.52 -12.80
N LEU A 45 -20.06 8.76 -11.85
CA LEU A 45 -19.44 8.53 -10.53
C LEU A 45 -18.09 7.81 -10.65
N ARG A 46 -17.98 6.86 -11.57
CA ARG A 46 -16.72 6.17 -11.89
C ARG A 46 -15.67 7.14 -12.42
N ARG A 47 -16.03 7.98 -13.40
CA ARG A 47 -15.11 8.97 -13.98
C ARG A 47 -14.64 9.96 -12.94
N SER A 48 -15.53 10.53 -12.13
CA SER A 48 -15.15 11.48 -11.07
C SER A 48 -14.24 10.82 -10.03
N THR A 49 -14.51 9.57 -9.65
CA THR A 49 -13.67 8.81 -8.72
C THR A 49 -12.28 8.53 -9.29
N LEU A 50 -12.19 8.13 -10.57
CA LEU A 50 -10.92 7.90 -11.24
C LEU A 50 -10.11 9.18 -11.40
N LEU A 51 -10.74 10.29 -11.78
CA LEU A 51 -10.10 11.59 -11.90
C LEU A 51 -9.62 12.10 -10.53
N GLY A 52 -10.45 12.00 -9.49
CA GLY A 52 -10.08 12.40 -8.13
C GLY A 52 -8.90 11.60 -7.58
N ARG A 53 -8.86 10.28 -7.86
CA ARG A 53 -7.73 9.41 -7.49
C ARG A 53 -6.47 9.72 -8.30
N GLY A 54 -6.62 9.96 -9.60
CA GLY A 54 -5.52 10.39 -10.46
C GLY A 54 -4.91 11.71 -10.00
N LEU A 55 -5.75 12.68 -9.64
CA LEU A 55 -5.31 13.95 -9.07
C LEU A 55 -4.59 13.74 -7.74
N ALA A 56 -5.15 12.96 -6.82
CA ALA A 56 -4.52 12.65 -5.54
C ALA A 56 -3.14 11.99 -5.73
N MET A 57 -3.01 11.10 -6.72
CA MET A 57 -1.75 10.47 -7.09
C MET A 57 -0.70 11.49 -7.55
N VAL A 58 -1.09 12.39 -8.45
CA VAL A 58 -0.19 13.45 -8.95
C VAL A 58 0.24 14.38 -7.82
N VAL A 59 -0.73 14.86 -7.02
CA VAL A 59 -0.45 15.74 -5.87
C VAL A 59 0.42 15.02 -4.84
N GLY A 60 0.15 13.76 -4.55
CA GLY A 60 0.95 12.94 -3.64
C GLY A 60 2.38 12.74 -4.14
N ALA A 61 2.56 12.47 -5.43
CA ALA A 61 3.88 12.33 -6.04
C ALA A 61 4.67 13.65 -5.97
N ILE A 62 4.04 14.78 -6.29
CA ILE A 62 4.64 16.12 -6.17
C ILE A 62 5.02 16.38 -4.71
N ALA A 63 4.11 16.15 -3.77
CA ALA A 63 4.38 16.34 -2.34
C ALA A 63 5.54 15.46 -1.86
N ALA A 64 5.63 14.21 -2.32
CA ALA A 64 6.73 13.31 -2.00
C ALA A 64 8.06 13.78 -2.59
N VAL A 65 8.08 14.25 -3.84
CA VAL A 65 9.29 14.80 -4.49
C VAL A 65 9.76 16.07 -3.79
N VAL A 66 8.84 17.01 -3.51
CA VAL A 66 9.14 18.22 -2.76
C VAL A 66 9.69 17.83 -1.38
N THR A 67 8.99 16.96 -0.66
CA THR A 67 9.45 16.47 0.65
C THR A 67 10.84 15.85 0.56
N ALA A 68 11.11 14.99 -0.42
CA ALA A 68 12.41 14.37 -0.65
C ALA A 68 13.52 15.37 -0.96
N SER A 69 13.19 16.46 -1.66
CA SER A 69 14.11 17.56 -1.98
C SER A 69 14.32 18.52 -0.80
N THR A 70 13.42 18.52 0.18
CA THR A 70 13.49 19.37 1.36
C THR A 70 14.07 18.65 2.58
N GLY A 71 14.73 19.38 3.47
CA GLY A 71 15.25 18.84 4.72
C GLY A 71 16.71 18.42 4.64
N GLY A 72 17.49 18.87 5.62
CA GLY A 72 18.92 18.63 5.67
C GLY A 72 19.26 17.14 5.74
N LEU A 73 20.33 16.76 5.03
CA LEU A 73 21.00 15.46 5.13
C LEU A 73 20.13 14.25 4.75
N GLY A 74 19.11 14.43 3.90
CA GLY A 74 18.28 13.34 3.39
C GLY A 74 17.09 12.95 4.29
N ARG A 75 16.77 13.73 5.33
CA ARG A 75 15.57 13.48 6.16
C ARG A 75 14.28 13.49 5.35
N GLY A 76 14.17 14.43 4.40
CA GLY A 76 13.03 14.51 3.49
C GLY A 76 12.79 13.22 2.73
N PHE A 77 13.86 12.63 2.22
CA PHE A 77 13.79 11.37 1.49
C PHE A 77 13.24 10.24 2.37
N ALA A 78 13.62 10.17 3.65
CA ALA A 78 13.13 9.16 4.59
C ALA A 78 11.62 9.28 4.87
N VAL A 79 11.07 10.50 4.91
CA VAL A 79 9.64 10.72 5.22
C VAL A 79 8.75 10.80 3.98
N ALA A 80 9.31 10.93 2.78
CA ALA A 80 8.57 11.09 1.53
C ALA A 80 7.52 9.97 1.26
N PRO A 81 7.79 8.67 1.49
CA PRO A 81 6.77 7.62 1.31
C PRO A 81 5.57 7.79 2.26
N ALA A 82 5.79 8.26 3.48
CA ALA A 82 4.73 8.51 4.45
C ALA A 82 3.89 9.73 4.04
N VAL A 83 4.52 10.81 3.56
CA VAL A 83 3.83 11.99 3.02
C VAL A 83 2.99 11.62 1.80
N PHE A 84 3.54 10.86 0.86
CA PHE A 84 2.79 10.32 -0.28
C PHE A 84 1.52 9.60 0.20
N ALA A 85 1.66 8.65 1.12
CA ALA A 85 0.53 7.87 1.61
C ALA A 85 -0.49 8.72 2.38
N ALA A 86 -0.05 9.72 3.14
CA ALA A 86 -0.94 10.66 3.83
C ALA A 86 -1.82 11.42 2.82
N VAL A 87 -1.22 11.99 1.77
CA VAL A 87 -1.95 12.68 0.70
C VAL A 87 -2.93 11.74 0.03
N GLN A 88 -2.55 10.49 -0.21
CA GLN A 88 -3.45 9.50 -0.80
C GLN A 88 -4.62 9.15 0.10
N VAL A 89 -4.40 8.97 1.41
CA VAL A 89 -5.50 8.74 2.37
C VAL A 89 -6.46 9.92 2.37
N VAL A 90 -5.95 11.16 2.40
CA VAL A 90 -6.74 12.40 2.35
C VAL A 90 -7.50 12.53 1.02
N GLY A 91 -6.86 12.27 -0.11
CA GLY A 91 -7.51 12.30 -1.43
C GLY A 91 -8.65 11.29 -1.53
N VAL A 92 -8.43 10.05 -1.10
CA VAL A 92 -9.48 9.02 -1.05
C VAL A 92 -10.58 9.40 -0.04
N LEU A 93 -10.24 10.11 1.04
CA LEU A 93 -11.25 10.61 2.00
C LEU A 93 -12.13 11.70 1.37
N ALA A 94 -11.52 12.64 0.65
CA ALA A 94 -12.21 13.75 0.01
C ALA A 94 -13.14 13.24 -1.11
N VAL A 95 -12.64 12.37 -1.99
CA VAL A 95 -13.44 11.76 -3.06
C VAL A 95 -14.64 11.00 -2.49
N ASP A 96 -14.44 10.23 -1.42
CA ASP A 96 -15.54 9.50 -0.76
C ASP A 96 -16.58 10.41 -0.10
N LEU A 97 -16.22 11.62 0.34
CA LEU A 97 -17.20 12.57 0.91
C LEU A 97 -18.03 13.19 -0.19
N LEU A 98 -17.37 13.67 -1.24
CA LEU A 98 -18.04 14.28 -2.38
C LEU A 98 -19.02 13.30 -3.03
N ALA A 99 -18.58 12.06 -3.25
CA ALA A 99 -19.43 10.99 -3.78
C ALA A 99 -20.61 10.62 -2.86
N ARG A 100 -20.52 10.88 -1.56
CA ARG A 100 -21.56 10.53 -0.59
C ARG A 100 -22.69 11.56 -0.58
N ASP A 101 -22.35 12.84 -0.69
CA ASP A 101 -23.35 13.90 -0.66
C ASP A 101 -24.27 13.79 -1.89
N ASP A 102 -23.74 13.40 -3.04
CA ASP A 102 -24.50 13.13 -4.26
C ASP A 102 -25.45 11.92 -4.16
N ALA A 103 -25.18 10.97 -3.25
CA ALA A 103 -25.89 9.70 -3.13
C ALA A 103 -26.89 9.63 -1.95
N ARG A 104 -27.12 10.74 -1.24
CA ARG A 104 -28.03 10.77 -0.08
C ARG A 104 -29.50 10.78 -0.52
N THR A 105 -30.22 9.71 -0.21
CA THR A 105 -31.70 9.70 -0.14
C THR A 105 -32.16 9.90 1.31
N PRO A 106 -32.93 10.96 1.62
CA PRO A 106 -33.48 11.16 2.96
C PRO A 106 -34.44 10.02 3.38
N GLY A 107 -34.40 9.63 4.66
CA GLY A 107 -35.55 8.97 5.32
C GLY A 107 -35.51 7.45 5.55
N THR A 108 -34.42 6.72 5.29
CA THR A 108 -34.36 5.28 5.61
C THR A 108 -33.04 4.88 6.29
N ALA A 109 -33.13 4.38 7.52
CA ALA A 109 -31.99 3.89 8.31
C ALA A 109 -32.15 2.39 8.57
N GLY A 110 -31.31 1.57 7.92
CA GLY A 110 -31.22 0.14 8.21
C GLY A 110 -30.12 -0.13 9.24
N LEU A 111 -30.46 -0.83 10.33
CA LEU A 111 -29.51 -1.38 11.30
C LEU A 111 -29.06 -2.77 10.86
N GLU A 112 -27.77 -2.95 10.60
CA GLU A 112 -27.17 -4.25 10.29
C GLU A 112 -25.81 -4.34 10.99
N VAL A 113 -25.54 -5.46 11.66
CA VAL A 113 -24.25 -5.71 12.33
C VAL A 113 -23.26 -6.18 11.29
N ARG A 114 -22.24 -5.36 10.99
CA ARG A 114 -21.21 -5.71 10.01
C ARG A 114 -19.82 -5.80 10.63
N ARG A 115 -19.02 -6.72 10.12
CA ARG A 115 -17.65 -6.92 10.57
C ARG A 115 -16.70 -6.29 9.55
N VAL A 116 -15.74 -5.51 10.04
CA VAL A 116 -14.70 -4.87 9.20
C VAL A 116 -13.95 -5.89 8.33
N ARG A 117 -13.81 -7.14 8.81
CA ARG A 117 -13.13 -8.22 8.08
C ARG A 117 -13.78 -8.52 6.73
N ASP A 118 -15.09 -8.29 6.60
CA ASP A 118 -15.87 -8.67 5.42
C ASP A 118 -15.54 -7.77 4.21
N PHE A 119 -15.01 -6.56 4.47
CA PHE A 119 -14.59 -5.60 3.45
C PHE A 119 -13.07 -5.59 3.19
N SER A 120 -12.29 -6.35 3.97
CA SER A 120 -10.84 -6.33 3.88
C SER A 120 -10.30 -7.36 2.89
N ALA A 121 -9.42 -6.93 1.97
CA ALA A 121 -8.67 -7.86 1.15
C ALA A 121 -7.57 -8.51 2.01
N ARG A 122 -7.81 -9.74 2.49
CA ARG A 122 -6.90 -10.47 3.39
C ARG A 122 -5.44 -10.51 2.90
N GLY A 123 -5.23 -10.47 1.58
CA GLY A 123 -3.89 -10.37 0.99
C GLY A 123 -3.19 -9.05 1.28
N LEU A 124 -3.88 -7.91 1.07
CA LEU A 124 -3.32 -6.57 1.34
C LEU A 124 -3.08 -6.34 2.83
N VAL A 125 -3.99 -6.79 3.69
CA VAL A 125 -3.80 -6.71 5.14
C VAL A 125 -2.53 -7.47 5.54
N ARG A 126 -2.35 -8.70 5.04
CA ARG A 126 -1.15 -9.50 5.30
C ARG A 126 0.12 -8.79 4.82
N VAL A 127 0.12 -8.25 3.61
CA VAL A 127 1.27 -7.50 3.06
C VAL A 127 1.57 -6.26 3.90
N ALA A 128 0.56 -5.45 4.23
CA ALA A 128 0.76 -4.23 5.02
C ALA A 128 1.27 -4.53 6.44
N VAL A 129 0.70 -5.54 7.11
CA VAL A 129 1.13 -5.96 8.45
C VAL A 129 2.56 -6.52 8.41
N ALA A 130 2.86 -7.41 7.46
CA ALA A 130 4.20 -7.98 7.33
C ALA A 130 5.24 -6.90 7.00
N ALA A 131 4.95 -6.01 6.06
CA ALA A 131 5.84 -4.91 5.70
C ALA A 131 6.05 -3.94 6.87
N GLY A 132 4.98 -3.60 7.61
CA GLY A 132 5.06 -2.77 8.81
C GLY A 132 5.89 -3.41 9.92
N ALA A 133 5.73 -4.71 10.16
CA ALA A 133 6.50 -5.44 11.16
C ALA A 133 7.99 -5.51 10.78
N VAL A 134 8.31 -5.86 9.54
CA VAL A 134 9.70 -5.90 9.04
C VAL A 134 10.34 -4.52 9.10
N LEU A 135 9.61 -3.48 8.70
CA LEU A 135 10.08 -2.10 8.81
C LEU A 135 10.35 -1.74 10.28
N ALA A 136 9.43 -2.01 11.20
CA ALA A 136 9.62 -1.71 12.62
C ALA A 136 10.87 -2.41 13.20
N LEU A 137 11.07 -3.70 12.88
CA LEU A 137 12.26 -4.44 13.28
C LEU A 137 13.54 -3.84 12.69
N PHE A 138 13.53 -3.49 11.41
CA PHE A 138 14.65 -2.84 10.74
C PHE A 138 14.99 -1.50 11.40
N LEU A 139 14.00 -0.66 11.69
CA LEU A 139 14.22 0.66 12.32
C LEU A 139 14.69 0.55 13.77
N ALA A 140 14.16 -0.41 14.52
CA ALA A 140 14.60 -0.67 15.89
C ALA A 140 16.05 -1.11 15.90
N TRP A 141 16.42 -2.08 15.05
CA TRP A 141 17.80 -2.55 14.92
C TRP A 141 18.73 -1.43 14.44
N ALA A 142 18.37 -0.74 13.35
CA ALA A 142 19.19 0.32 12.77
C ALA A 142 19.38 1.48 13.76
N GLY A 143 18.35 1.83 14.53
CA GLY A 143 18.42 2.81 15.60
C GLY A 143 19.31 2.37 16.77
N ALA A 144 19.21 1.10 17.18
CA ALA A 144 19.97 0.56 18.31
C ALA A 144 21.48 0.49 18.04
N VAL A 145 21.88 0.21 16.80
CA VAL A 145 23.31 0.14 16.41
C VAL A 145 23.89 1.48 15.96
N ALA A 146 23.08 2.54 15.93
CA ALA A 146 23.51 3.84 15.42
C ALA A 146 24.26 4.66 16.48
N GLY A 147 25.45 5.11 16.12
CA GLY A 147 26.26 6.07 16.87
C GLY A 147 26.19 7.50 16.32
N PRO A 148 26.89 8.45 16.97
CA PRO A 148 27.11 9.78 16.44
C PRO A 148 27.97 9.76 15.17
N ASP A 149 27.75 10.71 14.26
CA ASP A 149 28.66 10.94 13.12
C ASP A 149 29.90 11.76 13.52
N ASP A 150 30.75 12.04 12.53
CA ASP A 150 31.99 12.82 12.69
C ASP A 150 31.76 14.26 13.20
N LEU A 151 30.51 14.75 13.14
CA LEU A 151 30.09 16.06 13.67
C LEU A 151 29.36 15.93 15.01
N GLY A 152 29.41 14.76 15.66
CA GLY A 152 28.78 14.49 16.96
C GLY A 152 27.25 14.31 16.90
N ARG A 153 26.64 14.21 15.72
CA ARG A 153 25.18 14.12 15.56
C ARG A 153 24.73 12.69 15.77
N ALA A 154 23.99 12.45 16.85
CA ALA A 154 23.53 11.11 17.26
C ALA A 154 22.71 10.39 16.18
N GLY A 155 22.88 9.06 16.12
CA GLY A 155 22.03 8.16 15.34
C GLY A 155 22.23 8.22 13.82
N ARG A 156 23.41 8.66 13.36
CA ARG A 156 23.71 8.92 11.94
C ARG A 156 24.81 8.06 11.35
N ALA A 157 25.58 7.37 12.18
CA ALA A 157 26.67 6.52 11.74
C ALA A 157 26.57 5.12 12.35
N LEU A 158 27.14 4.14 11.67
CA LEU A 158 27.41 2.82 12.22
C LEU A 158 28.92 2.64 12.30
N THR A 159 29.43 2.50 13.52
CA THR A 159 30.83 2.15 13.78
C THR A 159 30.97 0.64 13.93
N TYR A 160 31.99 0.06 13.32
CA TYR A 160 32.26 -1.38 13.37
C TYR A 160 33.76 -1.65 13.48
N SER A 161 34.14 -2.78 14.08
CA SER A 161 35.54 -3.23 14.15
C SER A 161 35.99 -3.80 12.81
N CYS A 162 37.18 -3.44 12.33
CA CYS A 162 37.71 -4.03 11.11
C CYS A 162 38.24 -5.45 11.36
N THR A 163 38.29 -6.27 10.31
CA THR A 163 38.90 -7.60 10.38
C THR A 163 40.39 -7.57 10.03
N ALA A 164 40.84 -6.63 9.20
CA ALA A 164 42.25 -6.36 8.93
C ALA A 164 42.50 -4.88 8.57
N GLY A 165 43.68 -4.35 8.91
CA GLY A 165 44.17 -3.07 8.39
C GLY A 165 43.59 -1.79 9.02
N CYS A 166 42.70 -1.89 10.01
CA CYS A 166 42.22 -0.76 10.81
C CYS A 166 41.69 -1.22 12.17
N ASP A 167 41.56 -0.30 13.13
CA ASP A 167 40.92 -0.59 14.42
C ASP A 167 39.40 -0.55 14.31
N HIS A 168 38.87 0.46 13.61
CA HIS A 168 37.44 0.68 13.40
C HIS A 168 37.15 1.36 12.06
N GLY A 169 35.96 1.10 11.53
CA GLY A 169 35.41 1.77 10.36
C GLY A 169 34.05 2.38 10.67
N THR A 170 33.65 3.38 9.86
CA THR A 170 32.41 4.13 10.05
C THR A 170 31.62 4.20 8.76
N LEU A 171 30.34 3.83 8.80
CA LEU A 171 29.38 4.02 7.71
C LEU A 171 28.45 5.18 8.03
N SER A 172 28.53 6.25 7.23
CA SER A 172 27.62 7.41 7.31
C SER A 172 27.24 7.87 5.89
N PRO A 173 25.96 8.19 5.59
CA PRO A 173 24.82 8.14 6.50
C PRO A 173 24.32 6.71 6.77
N TRP A 174 23.92 6.47 8.01
CA TRP A 174 23.26 5.27 8.50
C TRP A 174 21.80 5.58 8.87
N PRO A 175 20.80 4.73 8.53
CA PRO A 175 19.38 4.98 8.81
C PRO A 175 19.02 4.76 10.30
N GLY A 176 19.82 5.31 11.21
CA GLY A 176 19.59 5.27 12.65
C GLY A 176 18.51 6.24 13.11
N SER A 177 18.47 6.54 14.41
CA SER A 177 17.42 7.34 15.06
C SER A 177 17.21 8.73 14.42
N TYR A 178 18.25 9.33 13.85
CA TYR A 178 18.16 10.60 13.12
C TYR A 178 17.18 10.58 11.94
N TYR A 179 17.01 9.41 11.31
CA TYR A 179 16.11 9.18 10.17
C TYR A 179 14.88 8.35 10.57
N SER A 180 15.06 7.34 11.43
CA SER A 180 13.99 6.40 11.77
C SER A 180 12.92 7.01 12.67
N VAL A 181 13.26 7.93 13.58
CA VAL A 181 12.30 8.63 14.44
C VAL A 181 11.32 9.49 13.64
N PRO A 182 11.75 10.46 12.79
CA PRO A 182 10.80 11.26 12.02
C PRO A 182 9.97 10.40 11.05
N MET A 183 10.56 9.33 10.51
CA MET A 183 9.84 8.37 9.68
C MET A 183 8.76 7.62 10.48
N ALA A 184 9.07 7.13 11.68
CA ALA A 184 8.10 6.46 12.55
C ALA A 184 6.95 7.40 12.94
N VAL A 185 7.25 8.65 13.29
CA VAL A 185 6.23 9.67 13.60
C VAL A 185 5.31 9.90 12.39
N ALA A 186 5.87 10.09 11.19
CA ALA A 186 5.09 10.29 9.98
C ALA A 186 4.17 9.09 9.69
N LEU A 187 4.66 7.87 9.86
CA LEU A 187 3.88 6.64 9.66
C LEU A 187 2.76 6.49 10.71
N LEU A 188 3.01 6.85 11.97
CA LEU A 188 1.99 6.84 13.03
C LEU A 188 0.88 7.85 12.75
N LEU A 189 1.20 9.03 12.21
CA LEU A 189 0.19 10.01 11.80
C LEU A 189 -0.69 9.48 10.66
N VAL A 190 -0.11 8.78 9.68
CA VAL A 190 -0.89 8.11 8.62
C VAL A 190 -1.83 7.06 9.24
N LEU A 191 -1.33 6.21 10.14
CA LEU A 191 -2.13 5.21 10.83
C LEU A 191 -3.27 5.83 11.64
N ALA A 192 -3.01 6.93 12.35
CA ALA A 192 -4.02 7.66 13.11
C ALA A 192 -5.11 8.23 12.19
N GLY A 193 -4.74 8.84 11.06
CA GLY A 193 -5.69 9.33 10.06
C GLY A 193 -6.58 8.20 9.50
N VAL A 194 -6.01 7.01 9.29
CA VAL A 194 -6.76 5.81 8.90
C VAL A 194 -7.71 5.35 10.00
N ALA A 195 -7.28 5.31 11.25
CA ALA A 195 -8.13 4.95 12.38
C ALA A 195 -9.31 5.92 12.54
N ILE A 196 -9.06 7.23 12.44
CA ILE A 196 -10.11 8.27 12.46
C ILE A 196 -11.08 8.06 11.30
N ARG A 197 -10.58 7.79 10.08
CA ARG A 197 -11.44 7.47 8.93
C ARG A 197 -12.39 6.31 9.22
N VAL A 198 -11.85 5.21 9.75
CA VAL A 198 -12.61 3.98 9.99
C VAL A 198 -13.63 4.16 11.10
N THR A 199 -13.32 4.98 12.12
CA THR A 199 -14.19 5.21 13.29
C THR A 199 -15.25 6.28 13.03
N VAL A 200 -14.91 7.40 12.38
CA VAL A 200 -15.81 8.55 12.18
C VAL A 200 -16.78 8.35 11.00
N ARG A 201 -16.45 7.47 10.05
CA ARG A 201 -17.37 7.08 8.97
C ARG A 201 -17.89 5.68 9.31
N ARG A 202 -19.17 5.44 9.64
CA ARG A 202 -20.32 5.58 8.73
C ARG A 202 -21.66 5.13 9.39
N PRO A 203 -22.69 5.99 9.47
CA PRO A 203 -24.10 5.57 9.39
C PRO A 203 -24.41 5.11 7.94
N ARG A 204 -25.19 4.05 7.72
CA ARG A 204 -25.64 3.64 6.37
C ARG A 204 -26.77 4.56 5.92
N ASN A 205 -26.82 4.90 4.63
CA ASN A 205 -27.98 5.55 4.02
C ASN A 205 -28.77 4.48 3.27
N GLY A 206 -30.05 4.32 3.56
CA GLY A 206 -30.91 3.44 2.77
C GLY A 206 -30.98 1.99 3.24
N ALA A 207 -32.14 1.38 2.99
CA ALA A 207 -32.40 -0.06 3.17
C ALA A 207 -32.64 -0.82 1.84
N VAL A 208 -32.57 -0.14 0.70
CA VAL A 208 -32.85 -0.75 -0.62
C VAL A 208 -31.69 -1.68 -1.03
N PRO A 209 -31.94 -2.96 -1.37
CA PRO A 209 -30.90 -3.97 -1.64
C PRO A 209 -29.88 -3.59 -2.73
N GLU A 210 -30.31 -2.88 -3.76
CA GLU A 210 -29.44 -2.46 -4.86
C GLU A 210 -28.46 -1.35 -4.43
N ILE A 211 -28.96 -0.34 -3.71
CA ILE A 211 -28.14 0.74 -3.13
C ILE A 211 -27.16 0.15 -2.10
N VAL A 212 -27.61 -0.82 -1.31
CA VAL A 212 -26.83 -1.59 -0.35
C VAL A 212 -25.63 -2.28 -1.02
N ALA A 213 -25.83 -2.94 -2.17
CA ALA A 213 -24.77 -3.62 -2.90
C ALA A 213 -23.74 -2.63 -3.48
N VAL A 214 -24.20 -1.53 -4.07
CA VAL A 214 -23.31 -0.48 -4.60
C VAL A 214 -22.49 0.17 -3.48
N ASP A 215 -23.13 0.48 -2.34
CA ASP A 215 -22.49 1.04 -1.15
C ASP A 215 -21.34 0.16 -0.63
N ASP A 216 -21.55 -1.15 -0.62
CA ASP A 216 -20.60 -2.13 -0.11
C ASP A 216 -19.39 -2.28 -1.04
N VAL A 217 -19.61 -2.20 -2.36
CA VAL A 217 -18.53 -2.13 -3.35
C VAL A 217 -17.69 -0.87 -3.16
N VAL A 218 -18.31 0.30 -2.97
CA VAL A 218 -17.59 1.57 -2.73
C VAL A 218 -16.79 1.51 -1.43
N ARG A 219 -17.37 1.02 -0.34
CA ARG A 219 -16.67 0.85 0.95
C ARG A 219 -15.47 -0.08 0.81
N ARG A 220 -15.65 -1.25 0.17
CA ARG A 220 -14.57 -2.22 -0.05
C ARG A 220 -13.43 -1.60 -0.84
N ARG A 221 -13.72 -0.89 -1.93
CA ARG A 221 -12.69 -0.18 -2.73
C ARG A 221 -11.95 0.88 -1.92
N SER A 222 -12.65 1.56 -1.02
CA SER A 222 -12.07 2.61 -0.17
C SER A 222 -11.13 2.01 0.86
N VAL A 223 -11.54 0.93 1.52
CA VAL A 223 -10.67 0.14 2.41
C VAL A 223 -9.47 -0.42 1.65
N GLU A 224 -9.67 -0.95 0.45
CA GLU A 224 -8.59 -1.47 -0.39
C GLU A 224 -7.56 -0.37 -0.73
N SER A 225 -8.04 0.83 -1.07
CA SER A 225 -7.18 1.97 -1.42
C SER A 225 -6.39 2.49 -0.22
N VAL A 226 -7.01 2.53 0.95
CA VAL A 226 -6.35 2.94 2.20
C VAL A 226 -5.29 1.92 2.61
N LEU A 227 -5.60 0.61 2.54
CA LEU A 227 -4.63 -0.45 2.80
C LEU A 227 -3.48 -0.43 1.79
N ALA A 228 -3.77 -0.15 0.52
CA ALA A 228 -2.74 0.00 -0.51
C ALA A 228 -1.84 1.21 -0.23
N ALA A 229 -2.39 2.36 0.20
CA ALA A 229 -1.60 3.52 0.59
C ALA A 229 -0.70 3.24 1.80
N LEU A 230 -1.21 2.54 2.83
CA LEU A 230 -0.39 2.06 3.96
C LEU A 230 0.71 1.10 3.49
N GLY A 231 0.38 0.18 2.59
CA GLY A 231 1.35 -0.71 1.95
C GLY A 231 2.47 0.08 1.26
N VAL A 232 2.13 1.12 0.49
CA VAL A 232 3.10 2.02 -0.15
C VAL A 232 3.98 2.72 0.88
N ALA A 233 3.41 3.25 1.97
CA ALA A 233 4.17 3.90 3.02
C ALA A 233 5.23 2.95 3.63
N PHE A 234 4.82 1.75 4.04
CA PHE A 234 5.73 0.80 4.69
C PHE A 234 6.77 0.23 3.72
N THR A 235 6.33 -0.20 2.54
CA THR A 235 7.23 -0.81 1.55
C THR A 235 8.18 0.21 0.92
N GLY A 236 7.71 1.43 0.65
CA GLY A 236 8.55 2.53 0.18
C GLY A 236 9.59 2.96 1.21
N SER A 237 9.20 3.08 2.48
CA SER A 237 10.12 3.40 3.58
C SER A 237 11.17 2.29 3.78
N LEU A 238 10.73 1.03 3.77
CA LEU A 238 11.62 -0.12 3.91
C LEU A 238 12.59 -0.23 2.74
N ALA A 239 12.12 -0.11 1.49
CA ALA A 239 12.99 -0.15 0.31
C ALA A 239 13.99 1.01 0.31
N GLY A 240 13.52 2.23 0.59
CA GLY A 240 14.34 3.44 0.60
C GLY A 240 15.44 3.43 1.66
N ALA A 241 15.20 2.82 2.83
CA ALA A 241 16.19 2.74 3.91
C ALA A 241 17.06 1.48 3.85
N ALA A 242 16.49 0.32 3.53
CA ALA A 242 17.20 -0.96 3.55
C ALA A 242 18.14 -1.15 2.34
N LEU A 243 17.78 -0.67 1.14
CA LEU A 243 18.64 -0.84 -0.04
C LEU A 243 19.98 -0.09 0.09
N PRO A 244 20.02 1.22 0.45
CA PRO A 244 21.29 1.92 0.59
C PRO A 244 22.12 1.39 1.76
N ALA A 245 21.49 1.13 2.92
CA ALA A 245 22.19 0.61 4.09
C ALA A 245 22.74 -0.80 3.86
N GLY A 246 21.90 -1.69 3.31
CA GLY A 246 22.27 -3.06 2.98
C GLY A 246 23.35 -3.14 1.93
N GLY A 247 23.27 -2.32 0.87
CA GLY A 247 24.29 -2.26 -0.18
C GLY A 247 25.66 -1.86 0.35
N ARG A 248 25.72 -0.88 1.26
CA ARG A 248 26.99 -0.47 1.89
C ARG A 248 27.56 -1.54 2.81
N LEU A 249 26.71 -2.19 3.60
CA LEU A 249 27.14 -3.30 4.47
C LEU A 249 27.63 -4.52 3.69
N ALA A 250 26.91 -4.91 2.65
CA ALA A 250 27.30 -6.00 1.76
C ALA A 250 28.60 -5.67 1.00
N GLY A 251 28.85 -4.38 0.76
CA GLY A 251 30.04 -3.88 0.06
C GLY A 251 31.31 -3.73 0.90
N LEU A 252 31.30 -4.01 2.21
CA LEU A 252 32.48 -3.86 3.08
C LEU A 252 33.66 -4.75 2.65
N GLY A 253 33.41 -5.83 1.91
CA GLY A 253 34.45 -6.77 1.46
C GLY A 253 35.03 -7.63 2.59
N GLN A 254 35.62 -8.77 2.22
CA GLN A 254 36.04 -9.81 3.17
C GLN A 254 37.06 -9.34 4.22
N ASN A 255 37.90 -8.36 3.87
CA ASN A 255 39.02 -7.93 4.69
C ASN A 255 38.74 -6.70 5.58
N HIS A 256 37.60 -6.02 5.40
CA HIS A 256 37.36 -4.76 6.12
C HIS A 256 36.18 -4.84 7.08
N GLY A 257 35.22 -5.76 6.91
CA GLY A 257 34.03 -5.84 7.74
C GLY A 257 33.77 -7.23 8.33
N PRO A 258 33.22 -7.34 9.56
CA PRO A 258 32.77 -8.60 10.13
C PRO A 258 31.80 -9.34 9.20
N VAL A 259 31.95 -10.66 9.08
CA VAL A 259 31.09 -11.50 8.23
C VAL A 259 29.60 -11.33 8.58
N VAL A 260 29.29 -11.17 9.87
CA VAL A 260 27.93 -10.94 10.36
C VAL A 260 27.32 -9.65 9.78
N LEU A 261 28.10 -8.57 9.67
CA LEU A 261 27.63 -7.31 9.08
C LEU A 261 27.41 -7.43 7.57
N GLN A 262 28.27 -8.17 6.86
CA GLN A 262 28.08 -8.44 5.44
C GLN A 262 26.81 -9.28 5.18
N ALA A 263 26.60 -10.34 5.97
CA ALA A 263 25.40 -11.17 5.88
C ALA A 263 24.13 -10.35 6.18
N THR A 264 24.18 -9.49 7.20
CA THR A 264 23.11 -8.55 7.53
C THR A 264 22.82 -7.60 6.35
N GLY A 265 23.88 -7.10 5.70
CA GLY A 265 23.77 -6.26 4.51
C GLY A 265 23.02 -6.96 3.37
N TRP A 266 23.35 -8.22 3.07
CA TRP A 266 22.64 -9.00 2.06
C TRP A 266 21.18 -9.26 2.42
N CYS A 267 20.88 -9.57 3.68
CA CYS A 267 19.50 -9.70 4.15
C CYS A 267 18.71 -8.40 3.95
N MET A 268 19.33 -7.24 4.18
CA MET A 268 18.71 -5.92 3.98
C MET A 268 18.48 -5.59 2.51
N VAL A 269 19.44 -5.93 1.64
CA VAL A 269 19.25 -5.80 0.20
C VAL A 269 18.05 -6.64 -0.24
N LEU A 270 18.00 -7.91 0.16
CA LEU A 270 16.88 -8.79 -0.18
C LEU A 270 15.54 -8.24 0.33
N ALA A 271 15.48 -7.82 1.60
CA ALA A 271 14.28 -7.21 2.17
C ALA A 271 13.84 -5.95 1.41
N GLY A 272 14.79 -5.10 1.03
CA GLY A 272 14.54 -3.90 0.24
C GLY A 272 14.02 -4.20 -1.18
N LEU A 273 14.53 -5.23 -1.84
CA LEU A 273 14.06 -5.65 -3.17
C LEU A 273 12.66 -6.26 -3.09
N VAL A 274 12.38 -7.10 -2.09
CA VAL A 274 11.03 -7.63 -1.84
C VAL A 274 10.06 -6.49 -1.56
N ALA A 275 10.47 -5.51 -0.74
CA ALA A 275 9.69 -4.31 -0.47
C ALA A 275 9.39 -3.52 -1.76
N LEU A 276 10.36 -3.38 -2.67
CA LEU A 276 10.15 -2.72 -3.97
C LEU A 276 9.08 -3.43 -4.83
N VAL A 277 9.10 -4.77 -4.86
CA VAL A 277 8.07 -5.54 -5.58
C VAL A 277 6.69 -5.35 -4.94
N CYS A 278 6.61 -5.40 -3.60
CA CYS A 278 5.38 -5.13 -2.87
C CYS A 278 4.89 -3.69 -3.06
N LEU A 279 5.79 -2.72 -3.14
CA LEU A 279 5.50 -1.32 -3.42
C LEU A 279 4.81 -1.17 -4.78
N VAL A 280 5.37 -1.76 -5.82
CA VAL A 280 4.77 -1.75 -7.18
C VAL A 280 3.39 -2.39 -7.15
N TRP A 281 3.23 -3.54 -6.49
CA TRP A 281 1.92 -4.15 -6.30
C TRP A 281 0.93 -3.21 -5.61
N CYS A 282 1.31 -2.59 -4.49
CA CYS A 282 0.44 -1.67 -3.76
C CYS A 282 0.08 -0.44 -4.60
N LEU A 283 1.01 0.12 -5.38
CA LEU A 283 0.75 1.20 -6.32
C LEU A 283 -0.26 0.79 -7.40
N VAL A 284 -0.14 -0.42 -7.97
CA VAL A 284 -1.11 -0.92 -8.94
C VAL A 284 -2.50 -1.05 -8.31
N VAL A 285 -2.60 -1.58 -7.08
CA VAL A 285 -3.89 -1.67 -6.37
C VAL A 285 -4.48 -0.29 -6.08
N LEU A 286 -3.63 0.68 -5.74
CA LEU A 286 -4.04 2.05 -5.46
C LEU A 286 -4.62 2.74 -6.73
N LEU A 287 -3.98 2.53 -7.88
CA LEU A 287 -4.40 3.07 -9.18
C LEU A 287 -5.60 2.34 -9.78
N LEU A 288 -5.69 1.02 -9.58
CA LEU A 288 -6.69 0.15 -10.20
C LEU A 288 -7.45 -0.64 -9.12
N PRO A 289 -8.39 -0.01 -8.38
CA PRO A 289 -9.19 -0.70 -7.38
C PRO A 289 -9.94 -1.89 -8.03
N GLY A 290 -9.99 -3.04 -7.34
CA GLY A 290 -10.74 -4.18 -7.85
C GLY A 290 -12.24 -3.90 -7.92
N ALA A 291 -12.97 -4.59 -8.81
CA ALA A 291 -14.39 -4.73 -8.58
C ALA A 291 -14.64 -5.71 -7.45
N GLY A 292 -15.63 -5.40 -6.63
CA GLY A 292 -16.14 -6.37 -5.67
C GLY A 292 -16.63 -7.58 -6.44
N ALA A 293 -16.04 -8.75 -6.16
CA ALA A 293 -16.73 -10.01 -6.39
C ALA A 293 -18.02 -9.94 -5.56
N GLY A 294 -19.10 -9.54 -6.22
CA GLY A 294 -20.36 -9.14 -5.61
C GLY A 294 -21.43 -9.25 -6.68
N ALA A 295 -21.55 -10.47 -7.20
CA ALA A 295 -22.61 -11.05 -8.00
C ALA A 295 -21.94 -12.17 -8.79
N GLU A 296 -21.55 -13.25 -8.11
CA GLU A 296 -21.77 -14.53 -8.78
C GLU A 296 -23.30 -14.61 -8.78
N PRO A 297 -23.98 -14.39 -9.93
CA PRO A 297 -25.43 -14.54 -9.97
C PRO A 297 -25.69 -15.94 -9.45
N ASP A 298 -26.56 -16.04 -8.45
CA ASP A 298 -27.01 -17.33 -7.94
C ASP A 298 -27.61 -18.10 -9.13
N ARG A 299 -26.76 -18.90 -9.79
CA ARG A 299 -27.17 -19.77 -10.89
C ARG A 299 -28.12 -20.87 -10.38
N GLY A 300 -28.33 -20.95 -9.06
CA GLY A 300 -29.26 -21.87 -8.41
C GLY A 300 -30.69 -21.36 -8.29
N SER A 301 -30.99 -20.08 -8.54
CA SER A 301 -32.33 -19.51 -8.35
C SER A 301 -33.02 -19.11 -9.66
N LEU A 302 -32.88 -19.92 -10.72
CA LEU A 302 -33.91 -19.92 -11.76
C LEU A 302 -35.12 -20.63 -11.15
N PRO A 303 -36.25 -19.94 -10.87
CA PRO A 303 -37.46 -20.65 -10.52
C PRO A 303 -37.74 -21.64 -11.65
N ALA A 304 -37.89 -22.91 -11.29
CA ALA A 304 -38.34 -23.94 -12.20
C ALA A 304 -39.52 -23.38 -12.99
N SER A 305 -39.39 -23.36 -14.32
CA SER A 305 -40.46 -22.97 -15.23
C SER A 305 -41.75 -23.62 -14.73
N PRO A 306 -42.82 -22.86 -14.46
CA PRO A 306 -44.10 -23.46 -14.10
C PRO A 306 -44.43 -24.46 -15.20
N GLY A 307 -44.61 -25.71 -14.81
CA GLY A 307 -44.94 -26.77 -15.73
C GLY A 307 -46.15 -26.33 -16.58
N THR A 308 -45.98 -26.40 -17.89
CA THR A 308 -47.08 -26.46 -18.85
C THR A 308 -47.82 -27.78 -18.63
N GLY A 309 -48.55 -27.86 -17.53
CA GLY A 309 -49.40 -28.99 -17.17
C GLY A 309 -50.86 -28.64 -17.41
N GLY A 310 -51.47 -29.31 -18.38
CA GLY A 310 -52.90 -29.62 -18.38
C GLY A 310 -53.85 -28.49 -18.76
N ARG A 311 -54.08 -28.31 -20.07
CA ARG A 311 -55.43 -28.01 -20.54
C ARG A 311 -56.00 -29.26 -21.20
N GLU A 312 -56.55 -30.07 -20.31
CA GLU A 312 -57.66 -30.99 -20.53
C GLU A 312 -58.76 -30.27 -21.34
N GLN A 313 -58.91 -30.63 -22.61
CA GLN A 313 -60.03 -30.22 -23.46
C GLN A 313 -60.95 -31.44 -23.60
N ALA A 314 -61.82 -31.60 -22.61
CA ALA A 314 -63.02 -32.42 -22.70
C ALA A 314 -64.22 -31.52 -22.41
N ARG A 315 -65.01 -31.23 -23.44
CA ARG A 315 -66.48 -31.02 -23.44
C ARG A 315 -66.92 -30.42 -24.77
N GLY A 316 -67.83 -31.12 -25.45
CA GLY A 316 -68.55 -30.67 -26.64
C GLY A 316 -68.79 -31.82 -27.59
#